data_AF-A0A846H4R8-F1
#
_entry.id   AF-A0A846H4R8-F1
#
_cell.length_a   1.000
_cell.length_b   1.000
_cell.length_c   1.000
_cell.angle_alpha   90.00
_cell.angle_beta   90.00
_cell.angle_gamma   90.00
#
_symmetry.space_group_name_H-M   'P 1'
#
loop_
_entity.id
_entity.type
_entity.pdbx_description
1 polymer ?
#
loop_
_entity_poly.entity_id
_entity_poly.type
_entity_poly.pdbx_seq_one_letter_code
_entity_poly.pdbx_strand_id
1 'polypeptide(L)' 'MLANRDDVEALEILFSRRTPDSEAIIYPSMFTEDGTPIEENKRIIEEAIAQRIQQQKNN' A
#
# COMPACT_ATOMS: atom_id res chain seq x y z
N MET A 1 -31.81 10.91 15.78
CA MET A 1 -30.37 11.11 15.47
C MET A 1 -29.84 9.74 15.06
N LEU A 2 -29.25 9.58 13.86
CA LEU A 2 -28.70 8.30 13.42
C LEU A 2 -27.47 7.98 14.27
N ALA A 3 -27.50 6.87 15.01
CA ALA A 3 -26.49 6.48 16.00
C ALA A 3 -25.08 6.27 15.43
N ASN A 4 -24.97 6.17 14.11
CA ASN A 4 -23.76 5.85 13.35
C ASN A 4 -23.35 7.02 12.42
N ARG A 5 -23.82 8.24 12.70
CA ARG A 5 -23.41 9.45 11.97
C ARG A 5 -21.94 9.80 12.24
N ASP A 6 -21.45 9.50 13.44
CA ASP A 6 -20.07 9.71 13.85
C ASP A 6 -19.12 8.70 13.15
N ASP A 7 -19.62 7.51 12.79
CA ASP A 7 -18.85 6.51 12.02
C ASP A 7 -18.59 6.98 10.57
N VAL A 8 -19.50 7.78 9.99
CA VAL A 8 -19.32 8.33 8.65
C VAL A 8 -18.16 9.32 8.61
N GLU A 9 -18.04 10.18 9.62
CA GLU A 9 -16.92 11.12 9.73
C GLU A 9 -15.58 10.39 9.85
N ALA A 10 -15.54 9.31 10.64
CA ALA A 10 -14.33 8.48 10.75
C ALA A 10 -13.94 7.84 9.41
N LEU A 11 -14.92 7.35 8.63
CA LEU A 11 -14.70 6.79 7.30
C LEU A 11 -14.23 7.85 6.28
N GLU A 12 -14.81 9.05 6.32
CA GLU A 12 -14.39 10.18 5.47
C GLU A 12 -12.96 10.62 5.78
N ILE A 13 -12.57 10.69 7.05
CA ILE A 13 -11.20 11.00 7.47
C ILE A 13 -10.22 9.91 7.00
N LEU A 14 -10.59 8.64 7.12
CA LEU A 14 -9.78 7.52 6.63
C LEU A 14 -9.55 7.61 5.11
N PHE A 15 -10.63 7.88 4.36
CA PHE A 15 -10.58 7.94 2.91
C PHE A 15 -9.82 9.17 2.40
N SER A 16 -9.99 10.33 3.05
CA SER A 16 -9.32 11.58 2.66
C SER A 16 -7.81 11.59 2.93
N ARG A 17 -7.32 10.77 3.86
CA ARG A 17 -5.88 10.61 4.16
C ARG A 17 -5.16 9.65 3.22
N ARG A 18 -5.88 8.92 2.36
CA ARG A 18 -5.25 7.96 1.45
C ARG A 18 -4.49 8.69 0.34
N THR A 19 -3.39 8.10 -0.13
CA THR A 19 -2.76 8.52 -1.39
C THR A 19 -3.72 8.24 -2.56
N PRO A 20 -3.96 9.20 -3.46
CA PRO A 20 -4.78 8.97 -4.65
C PRO A 20 -4.29 7.75 -5.43
N ASP A 21 -5.20 6.98 -6.06
CA ASP A 21 -4.81 5.76 -6.78
C ASP A 21 -3.86 6.05 -7.94
N SER A 22 -3.93 7.26 -8.53
CA SER A 22 -3.01 7.73 -9.56
C SER A 22 -1.57 7.93 -9.06
N GLU A 23 -1.38 8.07 -7.75
CA GLU A 23 -0.08 8.32 -7.09
C GLU A 23 0.36 7.14 -6.22
N ALA A 24 -0.52 6.17 -5.98
CA ALA A 24 -0.26 5.01 -5.15
C ALA A 24 0.66 4.01 -5.88
N ILE A 25 1.73 3.59 -5.20
CA ILE A 25 2.55 2.47 -5.67
C ILE A 25 1.88 1.18 -5.20
N ILE A 26 1.38 0.39 -6.16
CA ILE A 26 0.72 -0.90 -5.90
C ILE A 26 1.74 -2.01 -6.16
N TYR A 27 2.07 -2.77 -5.12
CA TYR A 27 2.91 -3.96 -5.25
C TYR A 27 2.05 -5.19 -5.54
N PRO A 28 2.54 -6.15 -6.34
CA PRO A 28 1.83 -7.40 -6.58
C PRO A 28 1.75 -8.24 -5.28
N SER A 29 0.76 -9.14 -5.20
CA SER A 29 0.61 -10.04 -4.05
C SER A 29 1.86 -10.89 -3.85
N MET A 30 2.35 -11.00 -2.62
CA MET A 30 3.53 -11.82 -2.32
C MET A 30 3.27 -13.32 -2.34
N PHE A 31 2.00 -13.71 -2.28
CA PHE A 31 1.56 -15.08 -2.15
C PHE A 31 0.43 -15.38 -3.13
N THR A 32 0.38 -16.63 -3.58
CA THR A 32 -0.80 -17.21 -4.21
C THR A 32 -1.94 -17.40 -3.20
N GLU A 33 -3.14 -17.71 -3.67
CA GLU A 33 -4.33 -17.87 -2.82
C GLU A 33 -4.20 -18.97 -1.76
N ASP A 34 -3.37 -19.99 -2.02
CA ASP A 34 -3.05 -21.08 -1.10
C ASP A 34 -1.91 -20.75 -0.11
N GLY A 35 -1.36 -19.53 -0.17
CA GLY A 35 -0.29 -19.07 0.70
C GLY A 35 1.12 -19.43 0.25
N THR A 36 1.31 -19.96 -0.97
CA THR A 36 2.65 -20.23 -1.52
C THR A 36 3.32 -18.91 -1.95
N PRO A 37 4.59 -18.66 -1.58
CA PRO A 37 5.31 -17.46 -2.03
C PRO A 37 5.45 -17.39 -3.56
N ILE A 38 5.27 -16.20 -4.13
CA ILE A 38 5.54 -15.93 -5.54
C ILE A 38 6.94 -15.33 -5.67
N GLU A 39 7.92 -16.15 -6.03
CA GLU A 39 9.35 -15.75 -6.06
C GLU A 39 9.64 -14.57 -7.01
N GLU A 40 8.90 -14.44 -8.12
CA GLU A 40 9.03 -13.29 -9.02
C GLU A 40 8.68 -11.98 -8.32
N ASN A 41 7.60 -11.97 -7.53
CA ASN A 41 7.15 -10.78 -6.80
C ASN A 41 8.11 -10.41 -5.69
N LYS A 42 8.73 -11.41 -5.04
CA LYS A 42 9.79 -11.17 -4.08
C LYS A 42 10.94 -10.39 -4.68
N ARG A 43 11.42 -10.78 -5.88
CA ARG A 43 12.49 -10.05 -6.58
C ARG A 43 12.09 -8.61 -6.90
N ILE A 44 10.87 -8.40 -7.39
CA ILE A 44 10.34 -7.06 -7.70
C ILE A 44 10.35 -6.17 -6.45
N ILE A 45 9.91 -6.71 -5.31
CA ILE A 45 9.88 -5.96 -4.05
C ILE A 45 11.28 -5.68 -3.51
N GLU A 46 12.20 -6.65 -3.58
CA GLU A 46 13.60 -6.46 -3.17
C GLU A 46 14.27 -5.33 -3.97
N GLU A 47 14.06 -5.29 -5.29
CA GLU A 47 14.57 -4.23 -6.14
C GLU A 47 13.96 -2.86 -5.80
N ALA A 48 12.64 -2.79 -5.60
CA ALA A 48 11.96 -1.56 -5.22
C ALA A 48 12.46 -1.00 -3.86
N ILE A 49 12.71 -1.87 -2.88
CA ILE A 49 13.30 -1.50 -1.59
C ILE A 49 14.71 -0.92 -1.80
N ALA A 50 15.54 -1.60 -2.59
CA ALA A 50 16.91 -1.15 -2.87
C ALA A 50 16.93 0.23 -3.55
N GLN A 51 16.07 0.45 -4.56
CA GLN A 51 15.92 1.73 -5.24
C GLN A 51 15.50 2.84 -4.27
N ARG A 52 14.55 2.57 -3.37
CA ARG A 52 14.09 3.56 -2.38
C ARG A 52 15.17 3.95 -1.38
N ILE A 53 15.95 2.98 -0.90
CA ILE A 53 17.10 3.25 -0.01
C ILE A 53 18.14 4.10 -0.75
N GLN A 54 18.41 3.81 -2.02
CA GLN A 54 19.37 4.58 -2.80
C GLN A 54 18.91 6.03 -3.01
N GLN A 55 17.64 6.25 -3.32
CA GLN A 55 17.06 7.60 -3.45
C GLN A 55 17.18 8.39 -2.14
N GLN A 56 16.96 7.75 -0.99
CA GLN A 56 17.11 8.41 0.32
C GLN A 56 18.57 8.75 0.66
N LYS A 57 19.54 7.97 0.19
CA LYS A 57 20.98 8.27 0.41
C LYS A 57 21.50 9.40 -0.48
N ASN A 58 20.87 9.60 -1.64
CA ASN A 58 21.29 10.60 -2.64
C ASN A 58 20.62 11.97 -2.43
N ASN A 59 19.64 12.08 -1.53
CA ASN A 59 18.99 13.32 -1.09
C ASN A 59 19.58 13.82 0.22
#